data_AF-A0A8S3QPL4-F1
#
_entry.id   AF-A0A8S3QPL4-F1
#
_cell.length_a   1.000
_cell.length_b   1.000
_cell.length_c   1.000
_cell.angle_alpha   90.00
_cell.angle_beta   90.00
_cell.angle_gamma   90.00
#
_symmetry.space_group_name_H-M   'P 1'
#
loop_
_entity.id
_entity.type
_entity.pdbx_description
1 polymer ?
#
loop_
_entity_poly.entity_id
_entity_poly.type
_entity_poly.pdbx_seq_one_letter_code
_entity_poly.pdbx_strand_id
1 'polypeptide(L)'
;MMATEKTLNCGPCDYKHETKTAVKWCTECAEALCLTCFEAHRSLKVSRNHNVISIEDIDALKGIMLDISEAQRCEQHDKPSEYFCPLHDEVVCIKCIQTNHSQCTGWLPISEAADGVKSSVTKETISQDLEDVIRNVQELIDNHKKELIANQNACKVLKGKGSKVVQSIIGKVKDLEAEFVNTVEEQEKDISGKIGSRIIEFQDKLKKIKDLRDKLNGIESYASDTQIFLGIRKISNELNDQTEEVKSVTEEPITILKELQLAVPFQTFLSEVKLLGHVQNDQKLIAFQPKTLQKVQSHVSVPVLKPIEYLEIQNVLKIIVSKSQTKNSKIWSAVVLPNRQLVFKWTDSNNLVIYTSEGEFVRYQPLFGNVKYMAVVDLERLAFSYENSKVVGIFNIQTQQIEKTIAFMENCYGLSYDGRYLYAVGKTRILCVELAGDLACISAIPVNTNDVAFLSVHRDKLYYADYEKQTVYCSDKRGEEIWSFNNEIMMKYPIGITTDQYGNTYVTCADSNKVLVISDDGKRFRELLNELAGLKDPRAIFYDEIENRLLVCNGKNGKTFVCTMK
;
A
#
# COMPACT_ATOMS: atom_id res chain seq x y z
N MET A 1 33.97 63.42 6.06
CA MET A 1 34.69 64.41 6.88
C MET A 1 35.46 65.29 5.92
N MET A 2 34.92 66.47 5.60
CA MET A 2 35.67 67.49 4.87
C MET A 2 36.72 68.03 5.83
N ALA A 3 38.00 67.79 5.55
CA ALA A 3 39.09 68.42 6.28
C ALA A 3 38.94 69.93 6.06
N THR A 4 38.65 70.66 7.14
CA THR A 4 38.59 72.12 7.14
C THR A 4 39.93 72.64 6.66
N GLU A 5 39.97 73.22 5.46
CA GLU A 5 41.11 73.99 4.97
C GLU A 5 41.46 75.04 6.02
N LYS A 6 42.59 74.86 6.70
CA LYS A 6 43.15 75.91 7.56
C LYS A 6 43.52 77.07 6.64
N THR A 7 42.67 78.08 6.59
CA THR A 7 42.97 79.33 5.88
C THR A 7 44.05 80.09 6.65
N LEU A 8 45.20 80.32 6.03
CA LEU A 8 46.31 81.05 6.65
C LEU A 8 45.94 82.54 6.79
N ASN A 9 46.07 83.10 8.00
CA ASN A 9 45.74 84.49 8.26
C ASN A 9 46.91 85.42 7.93
N CYS A 10 46.60 86.66 7.54
CA CYS A 10 47.59 87.70 7.25
C CYS A 10 48.24 88.19 8.55
N GLY A 11 49.55 87.98 8.70
CA GLY A 11 50.33 88.32 9.90
C GLY A 11 50.19 89.79 10.34
N PRO A 12 50.39 90.79 9.44
CA PRO A 12 50.27 92.19 9.83
C PRO A 12 48.85 92.65 10.20
N CYS A 13 47.83 91.95 9.72
CA CYS A 13 46.44 92.21 10.09
C CYS A 13 46.11 91.55 11.42
N ASP A 14 46.59 90.32 11.64
CA ASP A 14 46.43 89.60 12.89
C ASP A 14 47.08 90.36 14.07
N TYR A 15 48.25 90.97 13.83
CA TYR A 15 48.91 91.87 14.80
C TYR A 15 48.04 93.10 15.16
N LYS A 16 47.18 93.54 14.25
CA LYS A 16 46.21 94.62 14.48
C LYS A 16 44.87 94.12 15.04
N HIS A 17 44.79 92.85 15.43
CA HIS A 17 43.57 92.14 15.81
C HIS A 17 42.48 92.15 14.72
N GLU A 18 42.89 92.22 13.44
CA GLU A 18 42.03 92.06 12.27
C GLU A 18 42.31 90.69 11.62
N THR A 19 41.30 89.83 11.55
CA THR A 19 41.39 88.58 10.77
C THR A 19 41.13 88.83 9.30
N LYS A 20 42.19 88.89 8.49
CA LYS A 20 42.12 88.84 7.02
C LYS A 20 42.85 87.62 6.49
N THR A 21 42.26 86.92 5.54
CA THR A 21 42.90 85.77 4.90
C THR A 21 44.10 86.22 4.08
N ALA A 22 45.23 85.55 4.28
CA ALA A 22 46.41 85.76 3.45
C ALA A 22 46.17 85.14 2.08
N VAL A 23 46.80 85.73 1.06
CA VAL A 23 46.80 85.17 -0.31
C VAL A 23 48.22 85.08 -0.88
N LYS A 24 49.19 85.70 -0.21
CA LYS A 24 50.60 85.75 -0.58
C LYS A 24 51.45 85.35 0.62
N TRP A 25 52.60 84.73 0.37
CA TRP A 25 53.62 84.42 1.37
C TRP A 25 54.95 85.05 0.96
N CYS A 26 55.54 85.87 1.85
CA CYS A 26 56.83 86.48 1.62
C CYS A 26 57.94 85.59 2.20
N THR A 27 58.84 85.08 1.36
CA THR A 27 59.85 84.09 1.79
C THR A 27 60.89 84.66 2.74
N GLU A 28 61.27 85.93 2.57
CA GLU A 28 62.33 86.59 3.35
C GLU A 28 61.83 87.14 4.69
N CYS A 29 60.52 87.44 4.77
CA CYS A 29 59.89 87.86 6.02
C CYS A 29 59.26 86.69 6.78
N ALA A 30 59.18 85.52 6.14
CA ALA A 30 58.48 84.34 6.62
C ALA A 30 57.07 84.68 7.15
N GLU A 31 56.33 85.49 6.39
CA GLU A 31 55.06 86.05 6.83
C GLU A 31 54.00 85.99 5.72
N ALA A 32 52.77 85.64 6.12
CA ALA A 32 51.62 85.56 5.25
C ALA A 32 50.95 86.94 5.13
N LEU A 33 50.65 87.36 3.90
CA LEU A 33 50.15 88.70 3.58
C LEU A 33 48.81 88.61 2.82
N CYS A 34 47.81 89.39 3.24
CA CYS A 34 46.65 89.71 2.41
C CYS A 34 47.06 90.72 1.33
N LEU A 35 46.23 90.92 0.30
CA LEU A 35 46.54 91.80 -0.84
C LEU A 35 46.97 93.21 -0.40
N THR A 36 46.24 93.82 0.55
CA THR A 36 46.55 95.17 1.01
C THR A 36 47.88 95.25 1.75
N CYS A 37 48.19 94.24 2.57
CA CYS A 37 49.46 94.17 3.27
C CYS A 37 50.61 93.87 2.32
N PHE A 38 50.39 93.07 1.28
CA PHE A 38 51.38 92.82 0.23
C PHE A 38 51.72 94.09 -0.57
N GLU A 39 50.72 94.89 -0.96
CA GLU A 39 50.94 96.14 -1.68
C GLU A 39 51.73 97.15 -0.82
N ALA A 40 51.35 97.28 0.45
CA ALA A 40 52.11 98.08 1.42
C ALA A 40 53.53 97.54 1.59
N HIS A 41 53.70 96.23 1.75
CA HIS A 41 54.99 95.55 1.88
C HIS A 41 55.91 95.84 0.70
N ARG A 42 55.36 95.83 -0.52
CA ARG A 42 56.13 96.10 -1.73
C ARG A 42 56.44 97.59 -1.94
N SER A 43 55.66 98.49 -1.34
CA SER A 43 55.87 99.94 -1.44
C SER A 43 57.03 100.45 -0.56
N LEU A 44 57.41 99.69 0.46
CA LEU A 44 58.47 100.06 1.39
C LEU A 44 59.85 99.77 0.79
N LYS A 45 60.77 100.72 0.94
CA LYS A 45 62.15 100.58 0.41
C LYS A 45 62.87 99.34 0.92
N VAL A 46 62.54 98.88 2.13
CA VAL A 46 63.19 97.74 2.80
C VAL A 46 62.72 96.37 2.28
N SER A 47 61.49 96.25 1.79
CA SER A 47 60.84 94.96 1.46
C SER A 47 60.36 94.85 0.02
N ARG A 48 60.50 95.92 -0.79
CA ARG A 48 60.09 95.94 -2.21
C ARG A 48 60.72 94.88 -3.11
N ASN A 49 61.85 94.31 -2.70
CA ASN A 49 62.63 93.33 -3.46
C ASN A 49 62.53 91.91 -2.89
N HIS A 50 61.68 91.67 -1.87
CA HIS A 50 61.49 90.32 -1.34
C HIS A 50 60.68 89.46 -2.32
N ASN A 51 61.00 88.16 -2.36
CA ASN A 51 60.29 87.17 -3.13
C ASN A 51 58.99 86.76 -2.45
N VAL A 52 57.91 86.76 -3.22
CA VAL A 52 56.56 86.53 -2.72
C VAL A 52 55.83 85.52 -3.61
N ILE A 53 55.37 84.43 -3.00
CA ILE A 53 54.70 83.30 -3.67
C ILE A 53 53.20 83.35 -3.34
N SER A 54 52.33 82.87 -4.23
CA SER A 54 50.90 82.78 -3.92
C SER A 54 50.61 81.57 -3.03
N ILE A 55 49.61 81.70 -2.15
CA ILE A 55 49.20 80.57 -1.29
C ILE A 55 48.55 79.46 -2.13
N GLU A 56 47.89 79.78 -3.25
CA GLU A 56 47.36 78.79 -4.19
C GLU A 56 48.46 77.92 -4.82
N ASP A 57 49.60 78.51 -5.18
CA ASP A 57 50.75 77.77 -5.73
C ASP A 57 51.41 76.88 -4.66
N ILE A 58 51.45 77.34 -3.41
CA ILE A 58 51.94 76.54 -2.27
C ILE A 58 50.98 75.37 -2.02
N ASP A 59 49.68 75.63 -2.10
CA ASP A 59 48.63 74.62 -1.95
C ASP A 59 48.71 73.55 -3.05
N ALA A 60 49.00 73.94 -4.29
CA ALA A 60 49.23 73.00 -5.40
C ALA A 60 50.47 72.10 -5.19
N LEU A 61 51.41 72.53 -4.34
CA LEU A 61 52.64 71.82 -3.98
C LEU A 61 52.57 71.20 -2.56
N LYS A 62 51.39 71.20 -1.92
CA LYS A 62 51.17 70.60 -0.59
C LYS A 62 51.65 69.16 -0.55
N GLY A 63 52.42 68.82 0.49
CA GLY A 63 53.00 67.50 0.70
C GLY A 63 54.38 67.29 0.04
N ILE A 64 54.84 68.22 -0.80
CA ILE A 64 56.19 68.22 -1.38
C ILE A 64 57.02 69.39 -0.84
N MET A 65 56.45 70.58 -0.69
CA MET A 65 57.10 71.69 0.02
C MET A 65 56.99 71.48 1.54
N LEU A 66 58.13 71.49 2.25
CA LEU A 66 58.15 71.61 3.72
C LEU A 66 57.47 72.92 4.12
N ASP A 67 56.73 72.94 5.25
CA ASP A 67 56.08 74.16 5.76
C ASP A 67 57.11 75.30 5.79
N ILE A 68 56.86 76.36 5.01
CA ILE A 68 57.89 77.35 4.66
C ILE A 68 58.46 78.04 5.92
N SER A 69 57.71 78.04 7.02
CA SER A 69 58.14 78.52 8.34
C SER A 69 59.09 77.58 9.08
N GLU A 70 59.05 76.27 8.84
CA GLU A 70 59.88 75.26 9.53
C GLU A 70 61.11 74.86 8.70
N ALA A 71 60.98 74.86 7.36
CA ALA A 71 61.98 74.34 6.42
C ALA A 71 63.32 75.10 6.39
N GLN A 72 63.37 76.32 6.93
CA GLN A 72 64.54 77.20 6.80
C GLN A 72 65.40 77.24 8.07
N ARG A 73 65.00 76.60 9.16
CA ARG A 73 65.69 76.71 10.44
C ARG A 73 66.14 75.33 10.93
N CYS A 74 67.36 75.28 11.45
CA CYS A 74 67.91 74.10 12.07
C CYS A 74 67.21 73.85 13.41
N GLU A 75 66.56 72.69 13.54
CA GLU A 75 65.81 72.30 14.75
C GLU A 75 66.65 72.33 16.03
N GLN A 76 67.96 72.03 15.94
CA GLN A 76 68.85 71.98 17.11
C GLN A 76 69.33 73.34 17.58
N HIS A 77 69.40 74.33 16.68
CA HIS A 77 70.10 75.58 16.93
C HIS A 77 69.27 76.83 16.67
N ASP A 78 68.05 76.66 16.16
CA ASP A 78 67.14 77.73 15.74
C ASP A 78 67.82 78.80 14.85
N LYS A 79 68.73 78.34 13.99
CA LYS A 79 69.51 79.17 13.05
C LYS A 79 69.17 78.79 11.61
N PRO A 80 69.34 79.68 10.63
CA PRO A 80 69.06 79.36 9.25
C PRO A 80 69.90 78.16 8.79
N SER A 81 69.25 77.16 8.20
CA SER A 81 69.93 76.04 7.54
C SER A 81 70.32 76.52 6.15
N GLU A 82 71.61 76.80 5.94
CA GLU A 82 72.14 77.44 4.72
C GLU A 82 73.07 76.54 3.92
N TYR A 83 73.44 75.39 4.47
CA TYR A 83 74.40 74.46 3.88
C TYR A 83 73.78 73.06 3.74
N PHE A 84 74.24 72.29 2.77
CA PHE A 84 73.89 70.88 2.56
C PHE A 84 75.12 70.02 2.80
N CYS A 85 74.92 68.89 3.49
CA CYS A 85 75.95 67.88 3.73
C CYS A 85 75.74 66.66 2.82
N PRO A 86 76.53 66.48 1.75
CA PRO A 86 76.32 65.35 0.82
C PRO A 86 76.56 63.97 1.43
N LEU A 87 77.33 63.88 2.51
CA LEU A 87 77.61 62.60 3.18
C LEU A 87 76.42 62.07 3.98
N HIS A 88 75.58 62.99 4.48
CA HIS A 88 74.42 62.65 5.31
C HIS A 88 73.08 62.94 4.60
N ASP A 89 73.11 63.60 3.43
CA ASP A 89 71.93 64.00 2.65
C ASP A 89 70.97 64.91 3.45
N GLU A 90 71.53 65.87 4.19
CA GLU A 90 70.78 66.74 5.10
C GLU A 90 71.17 68.23 4.96
N VAL A 91 70.19 69.12 5.20
CA VAL A 91 70.41 70.57 5.30
C VAL A 91 70.79 70.98 6.72
N VAL A 92 71.85 71.78 6.87
CA VAL A 92 72.48 72.09 8.16
C VAL A 92 72.80 73.59 8.30
N CYS A 93 72.81 74.09 9.55
CA CYS A 93 73.27 75.46 9.86
C CYS A 93 74.78 75.50 10.13
N ILE A 94 75.37 76.71 10.15
CA ILE A 94 76.80 76.93 10.44
C ILE A 94 77.24 76.28 11.77
N LYS A 95 76.37 76.30 12.79
CA LYS A 95 76.70 75.72 14.10
C LYS A 95 76.75 74.19 14.03
N CYS A 96 75.88 73.55 13.25
CA CYS A 96 75.94 72.11 12.99
C CYS A 96 77.24 71.71 12.29
N ILE A 97 77.75 72.52 11.36
CA ILE A 97 79.05 72.29 10.73
C ILE A 97 80.17 72.28 11.78
N GLN A 98 80.11 73.18 12.76
CA GLN A 98 81.14 73.28 13.81
C GLN A 98 81.01 72.19 14.89
N THR A 99 79.83 71.62 15.08
CA THR A 99 79.58 70.60 16.11
C THR A 99 79.50 69.20 15.50
N ASN A 100 78.34 68.85 14.96
CA ASN A 100 77.95 67.48 14.60
C ASN A 100 78.54 67.05 13.25
N HIS A 101 78.81 68.01 12.36
CA HIS A 101 79.40 67.77 11.04
C HIS A 101 80.85 68.29 10.95
N SER A 102 81.53 68.43 12.09
CA SER A 102 82.91 68.96 12.16
C SER A 102 83.95 68.12 11.42
N GLN A 103 83.67 66.83 11.22
CA GLN A 103 84.50 65.90 10.46
C GLN A 103 84.03 65.71 9.00
N CYS A 104 82.90 66.31 8.62
CA CYS A 104 82.39 66.23 7.25
C CYS A 104 83.10 67.24 6.35
N THR A 105 83.47 66.82 5.14
CA THR A 105 84.09 67.68 4.13
C THR A 105 83.20 67.82 2.90
N GLY A 106 83.32 68.93 2.17
CA GLY A 106 82.54 69.15 0.95
C GLY A 106 81.11 69.61 1.19
N TRP A 107 80.86 70.33 2.29
CA TRP A 107 79.59 71.04 2.49
C TRP A 107 79.41 72.07 1.36
N LEU A 108 78.19 72.17 0.86
CA LEU A 108 77.83 73.09 -0.22
C LEU A 108 76.80 74.08 0.32
N PRO A 109 76.86 75.37 -0.05
CA PRO A 109 75.72 76.26 0.13
C PRO A 109 74.47 75.63 -0.51
N ILE A 110 73.30 75.74 0.13
CA ILE A 110 72.04 75.18 -0.39
C ILE A 110 71.72 75.74 -1.78
N SER A 111 72.14 76.96 -2.09
CA SER A 111 72.03 77.52 -3.43
C SER A 111 72.74 76.67 -4.49
N GLU A 112 73.96 76.20 -4.20
CA GLU A 112 74.74 75.36 -5.12
C GLU A 112 74.18 73.93 -5.21
N ALA A 113 73.78 73.34 -4.08
CA ALA A 113 73.13 72.02 -4.07
C ALA A 113 71.78 72.04 -4.82
N ALA A 114 71.01 73.12 -4.64
CA ALA A 114 69.76 73.33 -5.34
C ALA A 114 69.98 73.55 -6.83
N ASP A 115 71.07 74.18 -7.28
CA ASP A 115 71.36 74.34 -8.70
C ASP A 115 71.64 72.99 -9.39
N GLY A 116 72.24 72.02 -8.68
CA GLY A 116 72.37 70.64 -9.14
C GLY A 116 71.03 69.94 -9.33
N VAL A 117 70.06 70.14 -8.43
CA VAL A 117 68.72 69.55 -8.51
C VAL A 117 67.78 70.29 -9.46
N LYS A 118 67.94 71.62 -9.55
CA LYS A 118 67.27 72.51 -10.52
C LYS A 118 67.80 72.35 -11.92
N SER A 119 68.88 71.57 -12.13
CA SER A 119 69.33 71.23 -13.47
C SER A 119 68.12 70.71 -14.26
N SER A 120 67.94 71.20 -15.48
CA SER A 120 66.77 70.82 -16.26
C SER A 120 66.72 69.29 -16.42
N VAL A 121 67.88 68.67 -16.64
CA VAL A 121 68.06 67.24 -16.88
C VAL A 121 67.40 66.35 -15.82
N THR A 122 67.55 66.66 -14.53
CA THR A 122 66.92 65.88 -13.44
C THR A 122 65.41 66.01 -13.43
N LYS A 123 64.88 67.22 -13.68
CA LYS A 123 63.43 67.46 -13.79
C LYS A 123 62.84 66.76 -15.01
N GLU A 124 63.50 66.86 -16.16
CA GLU A 124 63.05 66.24 -17.41
C GLU A 124 63.03 64.71 -17.30
N THR A 125 64.04 64.10 -16.66
CA THR A 125 64.10 62.64 -16.48
C THR A 125 62.95 62.13 -15.60
N ILE A 126 62.73 62.76 -14.43
CA ILE A 126 61.63 62.38 -13.53
C ILE A 126 60.27 62.61 -14.20
N SER A 127 60.13 63.69 -14.97
CA SER A 127 58.89 63.96 -15.70
C SER A 127 58.59 62.90 -16.76
N GLN A 128 59.61 62.40 -17.46
CA GLN A 128 59.48 61.31 -18.43
C GLN A 128 59.10 59.99 -17.76
N ASP A 129 59.76 59.63 -16.66
CA ASP A 129 59.44 58.40 -15.91
C ASP A 129 57.99 58.45 -15.37
N LEU A 130 57.54 59.61 -14.89
CA LEU A 130 56.17 59.80 -14.42
C LEU A 130 55.15 59.58 -15.56
N GLU A 131 55.37 60.16 -16.73
CA GLU A 131 54.50 59.97 -17.90
C GLU A 131 54.48 58.51 -18.36
N ASP A 132 55.63 57.82 -18.33
CA ASP A 132 55.71 56.41 -18.68
C ASP A 132 54.94 55.51 -17.69
N VAL A 133 55.05 55.79 -16.39
CA VAL A 133 54.29 55.07 -15.36
C VAL A 133 52.79 55.34 -15.51
N ILE A 134 52.38 56.60 -15.74
CA ILE A 134 50.98 56.96 -15.98
C ILE A 134 50.43 56.18 -17.17
N ARG A 135 51.16 56.15 -18.29
CA ARG A 135 50.78 55.41 -19.49
C ARG A 135 50.61 53.92 -19.22
N ASN A 136 51.59 53.30 -18.54
CA ASN A 136 51.55 51.86 -18.23
C ASN A 136 50.36 51.50 -17.32
N VAL A 137 50.10 52.30 -16.29
CA VAL A 137 48.96 52.10 -15.38
C VAL A 137 47.64 52.26 -16.13
N GLN A 138 47.54 53.24 -17.02
CA GLN A 138 46.35 53.45 -17.82
C GLN A 138 46.05 52.26 -18.74
N GLU A 139 47.07 51.71 -19.40
CA GLU A 139 46.94 50.51 -20.23
C GLU A 139 46.50 49.29 -19.40
N LEU A 140 47.06 49.11 -18.20
CA LEU A 140 46.69 48.03 -17.29
C LEU A 140 45.22 48.14 -16.86
N ILE A 141 44.74 49.34 -16.54
CA ILE A 141 43.34 49.60 -16.22
C ILE A 141 42.43 49.19 -17.39
N ASP A 142 42.77 49.57 -18.61
CA ASP A 142 41.95 49.26 -19.78
C ASP A 142 41.96 47.77 -20.13
N ASN A 143 43.07 47.08 -19.89
CA ASN A 143 43.14 45.63 -20.00
C ASN A 143 42.23 44.94 -18.97
N HIS A 144 42.29 45.34 -17.70
CA HIS A 144 41.40 44.76 -16.67
C HIS A 144 39.91 45.07 -16.91
N LYS A 145 39.57 46.23 -17.48
CA LYS A 145 38.19 46.49 -17.93
C LYS A 145 37.72 45.49 -18.99
N LYS A 146 38.57 45.18 -19.98
CA LYS A 146 38.27 44.18 -21.01
C LYS A 146 38.09 42.78 -20.41
N GLU A 147 38.99 42.39 -19.50
CA GLU A 147 38.89 41.11 -18.77
C GLU A 147 37.60 41.00 -17.96
N LEU A 148 37.20 42.07 -17.27
CA LEU A 148 35.95 42.13 -16.51
C LEU A 148 34.75 41.87 -17.41
N ILE A 149 34.68 42.54 -18.56
CA ILE A 149 33.60 42.35 -19.54
C ILE A 149 33.60 40.92 -20.09
N ALA A 150 34.77 40.39 -20.44
CA ALA A 150 34.93 39.02 -20.95
C ALA A 150 34.45 37.98 -19.92
N ASN A 151 34.83 38.15 -18.65
CA ASN A 151 34.41 37.26 -17.56
C ASN A 151 32.90 37.35 -17.29
N GLN A 152 32.32 38.56 -17.31
CA GLN A 152 30.87 38.75 -17.20
C GLN A 152 30.12 38.05 -18.36
N ASN A 153 30.63 38.16 -19.59
CA ASN A 153 30.05 37.49 -20.75
C ASN A 153 30.17 35.97 -20.65
N ALA A 154 31.34 35.44 -20.24
CA ALA A 154 31.54 34.02 -20.00
C ALA A 154 30.55 33.49 -18.95
N CYS A 155 30.37 34.20 -17.83
CA CYS A 155 29.37 33.88 -16.81
C CYS A 155 27.94 33.86 -17.38
N LYS A 156 27.56 34.84 -18.22
CA LYS A 156 26.23 34.86 -18.88
C LYS A 156 26.04 33.64 -19.79
N VAL A 157 27.05 33.29 -20.57
CA VAL A 157 27.02 32.11 -21.46
C VAL A 157 26.90 30.82 -20.65
N LEU A 158 27.67 30.66 -19.57
CA LEU A 158 27.60 29.49 -18.70
C LEU A 158 26.24 29.35 -18.01
N LYS A 159 25.68 30.45 -17.51
CA LYS A 159 24.30 30.47 -16.98
C LYS A 159 23.28 30.03 -18.04
N GLY A 160 23.42 30.52 -19.27
CA GLY A 160 22.57 30.11 -20.40
C GLY A 160 22.71 28.63 -20.75
N LYS A 161 23.95 28.10 -20.78
CA LYS A 161 24.20 26.65 -20.99
C LYS A 161 23.59 25.81 -19.88
N GLY A 162 23.75 26.20 -18.62
CA GLY A 162 23.14 25.53 -17.47
C GLY A 162 21.60 25.49 -17.58
N SER A 163 20.97 26.61 -17.94
CA SER A 163 19.52 26.67 -18.16
C SER A 163 19.06 25.76 -19.30
N LYS A 164 19.79 25.70 -20.42
CA LYS A 164 19.49 24.79 -21.53
C LYS A 164 19.55 23.31 -21.13
N VAL A 165 20.54 22.91 -20.32
CA VAL A 165 20.64 21.53 -19.82
C VAL A 165 19.43 21.18 -18.96
N VAL A 166 19.04 22.07 -18.03
CA VAL A 166 17.85 21.87 -17.20
C VAL A 166 16.57 21.78 -18.05
N GLN A 167 16.40 22.66 -19.04
CA GLN A 167 15.26 22.61 -19.96
C GLN A 167 15.22 21.30 -20.76
N SER A 168 16.37 20.77 -21.18
CA SER A 168 16.44 19.48 -21.87
C SER A 168 16.02 18.31 -20.97
N ILE A 169 16.42 18.32 -19.70
CA ILE A 169 16.01 17.30 -18.72
C ILE A 169 14.51 17.38 -18.47
N ILE A 170 13.96 18.58 -18.26
CA ILE A 170 12.52 18.79 -18.10
C ILE A 170 11.75 18.26 -19.32
N GLY A 171 12.25 18.53 -20.53
CA GLY A 171 11.66 18.00 -21.77
C GLY A 171 11.61 16.48 -21.75
N LYS A 172 12.75 15.82 -21.47
CA LYS A 172 12.79 14.35 -21.42
C LYS A 172 11.87 13.76 -20.36
N VAL A 173 11.77 14.37 -19.18
CA VAL A 173 10.86 13.93 -18.11
C VAL A 173 9.40 14.05 -18.55
N LYS A 174 9.04 15.13 -19.24
CA LYS A 174 7.68 15.30 -19.80
C LYS A 174 7.36 14.28 -20.90
N ASP A 175 8.34 13.96 -21.74
CA ASP A 175 8.15 12.93 -22.77
C ASP A 175 7.91 11.55 -22.12
N LEU A 176 8.68 11.21 -21.09
CA LEU A 176 8.49 9.96 -20.31
C LEU A 176 7.16 9.94 -19.57
N GLU A 177 6.72 11.07 -19.02
CA GLU A 177 5.38 11.21 -18.42
C GLU A 177 4.28 10.95 -19.45
N ALA A 178 4.37 11.55 -20.63
CA ALA A 178 3.40 11.37 -21.70
C ALA A 178 3.34 9.91 -22.19
N GLU A 179 4.51 9.26 -22.36
CA GLU A 179 4.59 7.85 -22.76
C GLU A 179 3.97 6.92 -21.71
N PHE A 180 4.25 7.16 -20.43
CA PHE A 180 3.65 6.43 -19.32
C PHE A 180 2.13 6.60 -19.29
N VAL A 181 1.63 7.84 -19.36
CA VAL A 181 0.19 8.13 -19.37
C VAL A 181 -0.52 7.45 -20.54
N ASN A 182 0.02 7.56 -21.76
CA ASN A 182 -0.56 6.92 -22.93
C ASN A 182 -0.61 5.39 -22.77
N THR A 183 0.45 4.77 -22.24
CA THR A 183 0.48 3.32 -21.99
C THR A 183 -0.60 2.90 -20.99
N VAL A 184 -0.80 3.68 -19.93
CA VAL A 184 -1.85 3.44 -18.93
C VAL A 184 -3.25 3.59 -19.55
N GLU A 185 -3.47 4.62 -20.37
CA GLU A 185 -4.74 4.85 -21.06
C GLU A 185 -5.08 3.72 -22.06
N GLU A 186 -4.10 3.22 -22.81
CA GLU A 186 -4.30 2.09 -23.72
C GLU A 186 -4.67 0.80 -22.98
N GLN A 187 -3.98 0.52 -21.87
CA GLN A 187 -4.30 -0.64 -21.02
C GLN A 187 -5.68 -0.51 -20.38
N GLU A 188 -6.04 0.68 -19.90
CA GLU A 188 -7.39 0.96 -19.36
C GLU A 188 -8.45 0.68 -20.43
N LYS A 189 -8.26 1.18 -21.65
CA LYS A 189 -9.21 1.00 -22.74
C LYS A 189 -9.40 -0.46 -23.14
N ASP A 190 -8.31 -1.24 -23.22
CA ASP A 190 -8.38 -2.69 -23.51
C ASP A 190 -9.12 -3.45 -22.38
N ILE A 191 -8.76 -3.17 -21.12
CA ILE A 191 -9.39 -3.76 -19.94
C ILE A 191 -10.89 -3.41 -19.88
N SER A 192 -11.23 -2.13 -20.02
CA SER A 192 -12.61 -1.63 -20.02
C SER A 192 -13.40 -2.19 -21.20
N GLY A 193 -12.78 -2.38 -22.36
CA GLY A 193 -13.39 -3.05 -23.51
C GLY A 193 -13.74 -4.52 -23.21
N LYS A 194 -12.79 -5.27 -22.63
CA LYS A 194 -13.00 -6.67 -22.21
C LYS A 194 -14.10 -6.77 -21.16
N ILE A 195 -14.08 -5.92 -20.13
CA ILE A 195 -15.12 -5.86 -19.09
C ILE A 195 -16.48 -5.53 -19.72
N GLY A 196 -16.53 -4.53 -20.61
CA GLY A 196 -17.75 -4.13 -21.31
C GLY A 196 -18.37 -5.26 -22.13
N SER A 197 -17.56 -6.02 -22.89
CA SER A 197 -18.04 -7.17 -23.66
C SER A 197 -18.65 -8.26 -22.78
N ARG A 198 -18.01 -8.57 -21.64
CA ARG A 198 -18.53 -9.51 -20.62
C ARG A 198 -19.84 -9.03 -20.01
N ILE A 199 -19.98 -7.73 -19.74
CA ILE A 199 -21.24 -7.15 -19.24
C ILE A 199 -22.37 -7.38 -20.25
N ILE A 200 -22.13 -7.13 -21.54
CA ILE A 200 -23.13 -7.34 -22.59
C ILE A 200 -23.54 -8.81 -22.67
N GLU A 201 -22.58 -9.74 -22.62
CA GLU A 201 -22.86 -11.18 -22.61
C GLU A 201 -23.72 -11.59 -21.41
N PHE A 202 -23.39 -11.11 -20.20
CA PHE A 202 -24.19 -11.38 -19.01
C PHE A 202 -25.59 -10.75 -19.06
N GLN A 203 -25.73 -9.58 -19.69
CA GLN A 203 -27.04 -8.96 -19.90
C GLN A 203 -27.93 -9.78 -20.84
N ASP A 204 -27.38 -10.36 -21.91
CA ASP A 204 -28.12 -11.25 -22.82
C ASP A 204 -28.56 -12.54 -22.11
N LYS A 205 -27.66 -13.17 -21.35
CA LYS A 205 -27.98 -14.35 -20.54
C LYS A 205 -29.08 -14.04 -19.52
N LEU A 206 -29.00 -12.89 -18.84
CA LEU A 206 -30.01 -12.45 -17.88
C LEU A 206 -31.38 -12.23 -18.54
N LYS A 207 -31.42 -11.74 -19.78
CA LYS A 207 -32.66 -11.61 -20.56
C LYS A 207 -33.27 -12.98 -20.86
N LYS A 208 -32.47 -13.94 -21.35
CA LYS A 208 -32.94 -15.32 -21.62
C LYS A 208 -33.51 -15.99 -20.37
N ILE A 209 -32.85 -15.84 -19.22
CA ILE A 209 -33.32 -16.40 -17.94
C ILE A 209 -34.65 -15.75 -17.51
N LYS A 210 -34.81 -14.43 -17.72
CA LYS A 210 -36.10 -13.75 -17.47
C LYS A 210 -37.21 -14.28 -18.40
N ASP A 211 -36.91 -14.44 -19.68
CA ASP A 211 -37.89 -14.98 -20.64
C ASP A 211 -38.31 -16.42 -20.27
N LEU A 212 -37.38 -17.25 -19.79
CA LEU A 212 -37.70 -18.59 -19.28
C LEU A 212 -38.60 -18.54 -18.04
N ARG A 213 -38.37 -17.59 -17.12
CA ARG A 213 -39.25 -17.36 -15.96
C ARG A 213 -40.65 -16.96 -16.39
N ASP A 214 -40.77 -16.04 -17.33
CA ASP A 214 -42.09 -15.57 -17.81
C ASP A 214 -42.85 -16.69 -18.51
N LYS A 215 -42.16 -17.51 -19.31
CA LYS A 215 -42.74 -18.73 -19.90
C LYS A 215 -43.20 -19.73 -18.84
N LEU A 216 -42.43 -19.92 -17.76
CA LEU A 216 -42.80 -20.82 -16.66
C LEU A 216 -44.08 -20.36 -15.97
N ASN A 217 -44.17 -19.06 -15.63
CA ASN A 217 -45.35 -18.48 -14.99
C ASN A 217 -46.60 -18.57 -15.88
N GLY A 218 -46.44 -18.51 -17.21
CA GLY A 218 -47.54 -18.65 -18.16
C GLY A 218 -48.07 -20.08 -18.34
N ILE A 219 -47.27 -21.10 -18.00
CA ILE A 219 -47.66 -22.52 -18.15
C ILE A 219 -48.75 -22.90 -17.14
N GLU A 220 -48.75 -22.34 -15.94
CA GLU A 220 -49.73 -22.66 -14.89
C GLU A 220 -51.16 -22.17 -15.19
N SER A 221 -51.31 -21.18 -16.09
CA SER A 221 -52.59 -20.49 -16.30
C SER A 221 -53.35 -20.91 -17.55
N TYR A 222 -52.72 -21.60 -18.52
CA TYR A 222 -53.30 -21.84 -19.85
C TYR A 222 -52.98 -23.20 -20.49
N ALA A 223 -52.26 -24.11 -19.81
CA ALA A 223 -51.78 -25.35 -20.42
C ALA A 223 -52.43 -26.62 -19.82
N SER A 224 -52.60 -27.66 -20.65
CA SER A 224 -53.00 -29.01 -20.19
C SER A 224 -51.89 -29.70 -19.40
N ASP A 225 -52.21 -30.69 -18.56
CA ASP A 225 -51.24 -31.44 -17.74
C ASP A 225 -50.04 -31.98 -18.54
N THR A 226 -50.26 -32.42 -19.79
CA THR A 226 -49.19 -32.89 -20.68
C THR A 226 -48.28 -31.76 -21.14
N GLN A 227 -48.85 -30.60 -21.46
CA GLN A 227 -48.09 -29.41 -21.86
C GLN A 227 -47.34 -28.79 -20.68
N ILE A 228 -47.91 -28.83 -19.48
CA ILE A 228 -47.24 -28.44 -18.23
C ILE A 228 -46.01 -29.33 -18.01
N PHE A 229 -46.18 -30.65 -18.06
CA PHE A 229 -45.09 -31.60 -17.85
C PHE A 229 -43.95 -31.43 -18.86
N LEU A 230 -44.26 -31.37 -20.16
CA LEU A 230 -43.26 -31.20 -21.21
C LEU A 230 -42.61 -29.81 -21.19
N GLY A 231 -43.40 -28.77 -20.90
CA GLY A 231 -42.95 -27.38 -20.82
C GLY A 231 -41.97 -27.15 -19.67
N ILE A 232 -42.30 -27.62 -18.47
CA ILE A 232 -41.41 -27.52 -17.29
C ILE A 232 -40.10 -28.26 -17.55
N ARG A 233 -40.14 -29.46 -18.14
CA ARG A 233 -38.91 -30.23 -18.45
C ARG A 233 -38.02 -29.53 -19.47
N LYS A 234 -38.62 -28.93 -20.49
CA LYS A 234 -37.90 -28.14 -21.49
C LYS A 234 -37.26 -26.90 -20.87
N ILE A 235 -38.02 -26.13 -20.09
CA ILE A 235 -37.52 -24.93 -19.40
C ILE A 235 -36.39 -25.28 -18.45
N SER A 236 -36.49 -26.40 -17.73
CA SER A 236 -35.43 -26.82 -16.81
C SER A 236 -34.15 -27.24 -17.50
N ASN A 237 -34.23 -27.96 -18.62
CA ASN A 237 -33.03 -28.29 -19.39
C ASN A 237 -32.35 -27.01 -19.87
N GLU A 238 -33.13 -26.09 -20.43
CA GLU A 238 -32.61 -24.83 -20.94
C GLU A 238 -32.05 -23.92 -19.82
N LEU A 239 -32.67 -23.93 -18.64
CA LEU A 239 -32.14 -23.24 -17.46
C LEU A 239 -30.83 -23.88 -16.96
N ASN A 240 -30.70 -25.20 -17.05
CA ASN A 240 -29.47 -25.89 -16.69
C ASN A 240 -28.34 -25.57 -17.67
N ASP A 241 -28.61 -25.58 -18.97
CA ASP A 241 -27.67 -25.16 -20.02
C ASP A 241 -27.19 -23.72 -19.79
N GLN A 242 -28.13 -22.79 -19.52
CA GLN A 242 -27.78 -21.41 -19.19
C GLN A 242 -27.00 -21.29 -17.87
N THR A 243 -27.25 -22.16 -16.88
CA THR A 243 -26.49 -22.16 -15.62
C THR A 243 -25.06 -22.63 -15.84
N GLU A 244 -24.84 -23.72 -16.58
CA GLU A 244 -23.51 -24.24 -16.91
C GLU A 244 -22.70 -23.22 -17.75
N GLU A 245 -23.34 -22.54 -18.70
CA GLU A 245 -22.74 -21.43 -19.46
C GLU A 245 -22.40 -20.20 -18.61
N VAL A 246 -23.12 -19.96 -17.50
CA VAL A 246 -22.77 -18.90 -16.55
C VAL A 246 -21.62 -19.36 -15.66
N LYS A 247 -21.63 -20.61 -15.18
CA LYS A 247 -20.56 -21.18 -14.35
C LYS A 247 -19.22 -21.15 -15.07
N SER A 248 -19.16 -21.63 -16.31
CA SER A 248 -17.92 -21.65 -17.11
C SER A 248 -17.32 -20.26 -17.29
N VAL A 249 -18.14 -19.22 -17.47
CA VAL A 249 -17.69 -17.83 -17.62
C VAL A 249 -17.31 -17.20 -16.27
N THR A 250 -17.87 -17.67 -15.15
CA THR A 250 -17.53 -17.20 -13.80
C THR A 250 -16.33 -17.90 -13.15
N GLU A 251 -16.00 -19.12 -13.58
CA GLU A 251 -14.82 -19.86 -13.11
C GLU A 251 -13.51 -19.33 -13.69
N GLU A 252 -13.56 -18.64 -14.83
CA GLU A 252 -12.52 -17.66 -15.17
C GLU A 252 -12.73 -16.45 -14.27
N PRO A 253 -11.91 -16.27 -13.21
CA PRO A 253 -12.04 -15.07 -12.39
C PRO A 253 -11.82 -13.86 -13.30
N ILE A 254 -12.20 -12.69 -12.82
CA ILE A 254 -11.73 -11.42 -13.36
C ILE A 254 -10.21 -11.35 -13.09
N THR A 255 -9.42 -12.14 -13.81
CA THR A 255 -7.96 -12.18 -13.83
C THR A 255 -7.40 -10.81 -14.20
N ILE A 256 -8.25 -9.99 -14.83
CA ILE A 256 -8.07 -8.57 -15.12
C ILE A 256 -7.73 -7.73 -13.87
N LEU A 257 -8.16 -8.15 -12.66
CA LEU A 257 -7.83 -7.42 -11.42
C LEU A 257 -6.60 -7.96 -10.68
N LYS A 258 -6.24 -9.23 -10.87
CA LYS A 258 -5.00 -9.80 -10.31
C LYS A 258 -3.78 -9.39 -11.11
N GLU A 259 -3.95 -9.11 -12.40
CA GLU A 259 -2.98 -8.42 -13.23
C GLU A 259 -3.39 -6.96 -13.43
N LEU A 260 -3.33 -6.15 -12.37
CA LEU A 260 -3.19 -4.72 -12.60
C LEU A 260 -1.77 -4.50 -13.16
N GLN A 261 -1.64 -4.68 -14.48
CA GLN A 261 -0.41 -4.56 -15.24
C GLN A 261 0.20 -3.16 -15.11
N LEU A 262 -0.44 -2.18 -14.46
CA LEU A 262 0.11 -0.87 -14.11
C LEU A 262 1.40 -0.95 -13.28
N ALA A 263 1.64 -2.06 -12.57
CA ALA A 263 2.88 -2.23 -11.80
C ALA A 263 4.12 -2.24 -12.72
N VAL A 264 4.05 -2.81 -13.92
CA VAL A 264 5.22 -2.96 -14.80
C VAL A 264 5.59 -1.65 -15.52
N PRO A 265 4.66 -0.93 -16.18
CA PRO A 265 4.91 0.40 -16.73
C PRO A 265 5.34 1.38 -15.64
N PHE A 266 4.73 1.33 -14.46
CA PHE A 266 5.11 2.21 -13.35
C PHE A 266 6.51 1.90 -12.80
N GLN A 267 6.89 0.63 -12.67
CA GLN A 267 8.25 0.25 -12.27
C GLN A 267 9.29 0.63 -13.33
N THR A 268 8.95 0.49 -14.61
CA THR A 268 9.81 0.91 -15.73
C THR A 268 10.02 2.43 -15.70
N PHE A 269 8.94 3.20 -15.61
CA PHE A 269 8.98 4.66 -15.45
C PHE A 269 9.79 5.08 -14.20
N LEU A 270 9.53 4.46 -13.04
CA LEU A 270 10.27 4.74 -11.82
C LEU A 270 11.76 4.44 -11.95
N SER A 271 12.14 3.38 -12.68
CA SER A 271 13.54 3.04 -12.89
C SER A 271 14.26 4.08 -13.73
N GLU A 272 13.60 4.63 -14.76
CA GLU A 272 14.17 5.69 -15.61
C GLU A 272 14.25 7.04 -14.90
N VAL A 273 13.24 7.40 -14.11
CA VAL A 273 13.24 8.67 -13.35
C VAL A 273 14.22 8.61 -12.17
N LYS A 274 14.43 7.45 -11.54
CA LYS A 274 15.44 7.28 -10.48
C LYS A 274 16.87 7.50 -10.97
N LEU A 275 17.16 7.29 -12.26
CA LEU A 275 18.47 7.64 -12.83
C LEU A 275 18.73 9.15 -12.80
N LEU A 276 17.69 9.98 -12.67
CA LEU A 276 17.79 11.44 -12.61
C LEU A 276 17.88 11.98 -11.16
N GLY A 277 17.61 11.17 -10.13
CA GLY A 277 17.71 11.58 -8.73
C GLY A 277 16.83 10.79 -7.75
N HIS A 278 16.75 11.29 -6.51
CA HIS A 278 15.96 10.65 -5.46
C HIS A 278 14.46 10.95 -5.62
N VAL A 279 13.64 9.92 -5.78
CA VAL A 279 12.18 10.01 -5.92
C VAL A 279 11.51 9.42 -4.69
N GLN A 280 10.67 10.19 -4.00
CA GLN A 280 9.77 9.68 -2.95
C GLN A 280 8.51 9.13 -3.62
N ASN A 281 8.11 7.90 -3.24
CA ASN A 281 6.89 7.27 -3.71
C ASN A 281 6.05 6.87 -2.49
N ASP A 282 5.00 7.63 -2.23
CA ASP A 282 4.01 7.33 -1.20
C ASP A 282 2.65 7.13 -1.87
N GLN A 283 2.32 5.87 -2.18
CA GLN A 283 0.94 5.36 -2.17
C GLN A 283 0.87 3.86 -2.43
N LYS A 284 0.07 3.16 -1.62
CA LYS A 284 -0.41 1.82 -1.95
C LYS A 284 -1.62 1.96 -2.87
N LEU A 285 -1.55 1.37 -4.06
CA LEU A 285 -2.72 1.22 -4.93
C LEU A 285 -3.80 0.44 -4.18
N ILE A 286 -5.02 0.98 -4.14
CA ILE A 286 -6.18 0.29 -3.57
C ILE A 286 -6.59 -0.77 -4.58
N ALA A 287 -6.29 -2.04 -4.27
CA ALA A 287 -6.77 -3.15 -5.08
C ALA A 287 -8.29 -3.27 -4.91
N PHE A 288 -9.03 -3.15 -6.02
CA PHE A 288 -10.45 -3.50 -6.02
C PHE A 288 -10.57 -5.01 -5.78
N GLN A 289 -11.20 -5.38 -4.66
CA GLN A 289 -11.50 -6.78 -4.38
C GLN A 289 -12.82 -7.13 -5.05
N PRO A 290 -12.83 -7.96 -6.11
CA PRO A 290 -14.07 -8.39 -6.71
C PRO A 290 -14.88 -9.16 -5.67
N LYS A 291 -16.16 -8.84 -5.54
CA LYS A 291 -17.08 -9.65 -4.73
C LYS A 291 -17.16 -11.03 -5.36
N THR A 292 -16.71 -12.05 -4.63
CA THR A 292 -16.88 -13.44 -5.04
C THR A 292 -18.37 -13.73 -5.17
N LEU A 293 -18.80 -14.23 -6.32
CA LEU A 293 -20.16 -14.74 -6.51
C LEU A 293 -20.39 -15.85 -5.47
N GLN A 294 -21.27 -15.60 -4.51
CA GLN A 294 -21.78 -16.65 -3.63
C GLN A 294 -22.63 -17.58 -4.49
N LYS A 295 -22.06 -18.76 -4.80
CA LYS A 295 -22.72 -19.96 -5.33
C LYS A 295 -23.92 -19.68 -6.26
N VAL A 296 -23.66 -19.55 -7.57
CA VAL A 296 -24.68 -19.84 -8.59
C VAL A 296 -24.84 -21.37 -8.66
N GLN A 297 -25.31 -21.98 -7.58
CA GLN A 297 -25.81 -23.35 -7.60
C GLN A 297 -27.30 -23.25 -7.91
N SER A 298 -27.65 -23.33 -9.19
CA SER A 298 -29.02 -23.64 -9.54
C SER A 298 -29.20 -25.13 -9.18
N HIS A 299 -29.89 -25.41 -8.07
CA HIS A 299 -30.38 -26.75 -7.78
C HIS A 299 -31.63 -26.99 -8.63
N VAL A 300 -31.51 -26.87 -9.95
CA VAL A 300 -32.63 -27.14 -10.86
C VAL A 300 -32.64 -28.64 -11.09
N SER A 301 -33.16 -29.36 -10.11
CA SER A 301 -33.81 -30.62 -10.39
C SER A 301 -35.26 -30.26 -10.68
N VAL A 302 -35.69 -30.36 -11.96
CA VAL A 302 -37.05 -30.89 -12.15
C VAL A 302 -37.07 -32.13 -11.28
N PRO A 303 -38.06 -32.31 -10.41
CA PRO A 303 -38.27 -33.61 -9.80
C PRO A 303 -38.45 -34.59 -10.95
N VAL A 304 -37.37 -35.23 -11.37
CA VAL A 304 -37.47 -36.56 -11.90
C VAL A 304 -37.98 -37.30 -10.69
N LEU A 305 -39.30 -37.40 -10.59
CA LEU A 305 -39.93 -38.51 -9.93
C LEU A 305 -39.34 -39.72 -10.66
N LYS A 306 -38.14 -40.17 -10.29
CA LYS A 306 -37.76 -41.56 -10.44
C LYS A 306 -38.72 -42.22 -9.47
N PRO A 307 -39.76 -42.92 -9.95
CA PRO A 307 -40.54 -43.75 -9.06
C PRO A 307 -39.53 -44.59 -8.28
N ILE A 308 -39.70 -44.72 -6.96
CA ILE A 308 -38.84 -45.60 -6.14
C ILE A 308 -38.74 -47.01 -6.76
N GLU A 309 -39.74 -47.41 -7.55
CA GLU A 309 -39.77 -48.61 -8.38
C GLU A 309 -38.50 -48.83 -9.22
N TYR A 310 -37.78 -47.78 -9.65
CA TYR A 310 -36.55 -47.89 -10.47
C TYR A 310 -35.25 -47.66 -9.67
N LEU A 311 -35.31 -47.32 -8.38
CA LEU A 311 -34.14 -47.24 -7.51
C LEU A 311 -33.66 -48.66 -7.21
N GLU A 312 -32.63 -49.10 -7.91
CA GLU A 312 -31.96 -50.39 -7.68
C GLU A 312 -30.55 -50.16 -7.12
N ILE A 313 -30.16 -50.99 -6.14
CA ILE A 313 -28.73 -51.12 -5.82
C ILE A 313 -28.10 -51.84 -7.00
N GLN A 314 -27.34 -51.09 -7.79
CA GLN A 314 -26.74 -51.63 -9.00
C GLN A 314 -25.67 -52.67 -8.67
N ASN A 315 -24.91 -52.42 -7.60
CA ASN A 315 -23.92 -53.31 -7.02
C ASN A 315 -23.62 -52.89 -5.57
N VAL A 316 -23.40 -53.86 -4.68
CA VAL A 316 -22.60 -53.62 -3.46
C VAL A 316 -21.15 -53.56 -3.92
N LEU A 317 -20.64 -52.34 -4.14
CA LEU A 317 -19.28 -52.14 -4.67
C LEU A 317 -18.24 -52.75 -3.75
N LYS A 318 -18.43 -52.58 -2.44
CA LYS A 318 -17.41 -52.90 -1.44
C LYS A 318 -18.01 -53.07 -0.05
N ILE A 319 -17.45 -54.02 0.69
CA ILE A 319 -17.65 -54.14 2.13
C ILE A 319 -16.36 -53.68 2.80
N ILE A 320 -16.42 -52.55 3.48
CA ILE A 320 -15.30 -52.02 4.27
C ILE A 320 -15.43 -52.60 5.67
N VAL A 321 -14.41 -53.32 6.13
CA VAL A 321 -14.37 -53.84 7.50
C VAL A 321 -13.51 -52.90 8.32
N SER A 322 -14.16 -51.93 8.97
CA SER A 322 -13.46 -51.12 9.95
C SER A 322 -13.28 -51.94 11.24
N LYS A 323 -12.14 -51.75 11.92
CA LYS A 323 -11.83 -52.45 13.17
C LYS A 323 -11.94 -51.49 14.36
N SER A 324 -12.65 -51.92 15.39
CA SER A 324 -12.68 -51.28 16.70
C SER A 324 -11.51 -51.73 17.57
N GLN A 325 -11.21 -50.95 18.61
CA GLN A 325 -10.27 -51.30 19.67
C GLN A 325 -10.84 -52.35 20.65
N THR A 326 -12.17 -52.49 20.76
CA THR A 326 -12.82 -53.43 21.67
C THR A 326 -13.84 -54.34 20.96
N LYS A 327 -14.10 -55.53 21.54
CA LYS A 327 -14.94 -56.57 20.91
C LYS A 327 -16.45 -56.24 20.84
N ASN A 328 -16.93 -55.24 21.59
CA ASN A 328 -18.36 -54.91 21.70
C ASN A 328 -18.73 -53.50 21.21
N SER A 329 -17.83 -52.83 20.48
CA SER A 329 -18.09 -51.49 19.98
C SER A 329 -19.02 -51.48 18.77
N LYS A 330 -19.71 -50.36 18.56
CA LYS A 330 -20.55 -50.12 17.40
C LYS A 330 -20.13 -48.89 16.62
N ILE A 331 -20.29 -48.91 15.31
CA ILE A 331 -20.23 -47.69 14.49
C ILE A 331 -21.50 -46.89 14.76
N TRP A 332 -21.36 -45.71 15.36
CA TRP A 332 -22.48 -44.86 15.75
C TRP A 332 -22.81 -43.82 14.69
N SER A 333 -21.79 -43.22 14.08
CA SER A 333 -21.93 -42.20 13.05
C SER A 333 -20.87 -42.39 11.98
N ALA A 334 -21.24 -42.11 10.74
CA ALA A 334 -20.37 -42.17 9.59
C ALA A 334 -20.69 -40.99 8.67
N VAL A 335 -19.67 -40.37 8.11
CA VAL A 335 -19.79 -39.26 7.15
C VAL A 335 -18.74 -39.39 6.06
N VAL A 336 -19.01 -38.81 4.90
CA VAL A 336 -18.05 -38.70 3.80
C VAL A 336 -17.59 -37.26 3.69
N LEU A 337 -16.29 -37.02 3.83
CA LEU A 337 -15.70 -35.70 3.65
C LEU A 337 -15.68 -35.33 2.15
N PRO A 338 -15.64 -34.03 1.80
CA PRO A 338 -15.67 -33.64 0.39
C PRO A 338 -14.39 -34.04 -0.38
N ASN A 339 -13.29 -34.34 0.33
CA ASN A 339 -12.09 -34.97 -0.23
C ASN A 339 -12.24 -36.50 -0.45
N ARG A 340 -13.46 -37.02 -0.32
CA ARG A 340 -13.87 -38.43 -0.51
C ARG A 340 -13.36 -39.40 0.55
N GLN A 341 -12.86 -38.91 1.67
CA GLN A 341 -12.48 -39.77 2.79
C GLN A 341 -13.69 -40.18 3.62
N LEU A 342 -13.72 -41.44 4.02
CA LEU A 342 -14.76 -42.03 4.85
C LEU A 342 -14.37 -41.88 6.32
N VAL A 343 -15.24 -41.30 7.13
CA VAL A 343 -14.96 -41.03 8.54
C VAL A 343 -15.95 -41.79 9.40
N PHE A 344 -15.45 -42.64 10.28
CA PHE A 344 -16.25 -43.47 11.17
C PHE A 344 -16.02 -43.11 12.63
N LYS A 345 -17.10 -42.99 13.41
CA LYS A 345 -17.07 -42.90 14.87
C LYS A 345 -17.57 -44.20 15.48
N TRP A 346 -16.71 -44.85 16.25
CA TRP A 346 -17.03 -46.01 17.08
C TRP A 346 -17.45 -45.58 18.49
N THR A 347 -18.32 -46.35 19.15
CA THR A 347 -18.82 -46.04 20.50
C THR A 347 -17.76 -46.12 21.59
N ASP A 348 -16.73 -46.93 21.41
CA ASP A 348 -15.65 -47.17 22.39
C ASP A 348 -14.41 -46.30 22.20
N SER A 349 -14.33 -45.59 21.08
CA SER A 349 -13.13 -44.86 20.65
C SER A 349 -13.34 -43.36 20.85
N ASN A 350 -12.37 -42.69 21.49
CA ASN A 350 -12.29 -41.22 21.45
C ASN A 350 -11.64 -40.70 20.16
N ASN A 351 -11.35 -41.58 19.20
CA ASN A 351 -10.79 -41.21 17.90
C ASN A 351 -11.83 -41.44 16.79
N LEU A 352 -11.77 -40.61 15.75
CA LEU A 352 -12.36 -40.94 14.45
C LEU A 352 -11.40 -41.88 13.71
N VAL A 353 -11.97 -42.75 12.89
CA VAL A 353 -11.20 -43.64 12.03
C VAL A 353 -11.45 -43.23 10.59
N ILE A 354 -10.39 -42.81 9.90
CA ILE A 354 -10.46 -42.27 8.54
C ILE A 354 -9.97 -43.33 7.55
N TYR A 355 -10.74 -43.54 6.50
CA TYR A 355 -10.43 -44.40 5.37
C TYR A 355 -10.46 -43.61 4.06
N THR A 356 -9.79 -44.12 3.04
CA THR A 356 -9.92 -43.61 1.67
C THR A 356 -11.31 -43.95 1.10
N SER A 357 -11.68 -43.34 -0.03
CA SER A 357 -12.88 -43.74 -0.80
C SER A 357 -12.85 -45.21 -1.20
N GLU A 358 -11.63 -45.76 -1.37
CA GLU A 358 -11.38 -47.16 -1.64
C GLU A 358 -11.38 -48.03 -0.37
N GLY A 359 -11.72 -47.51 0.79
CA GLY A 359 -11.81 -48.30 2.02
C GLY A 359 -10.48 -48.81 2.56
N GLU A 360 -9.38 -48.14 2.21
CA GLU A 360 -8.07 -48.37 2.83
C GLU A 360 -7.92 -47.49 4.08
N PHE A 361 -7.36 -48.04 5.14
CA PHE A 361 -7.16 -47.30 6.39
C PHE A 361 -6.14 -46.16 6.17
N VAL A 362 -6.50 -44.94 6.59
CA VAL A 362 -5.63 -43.77 6.51
C VAL A 362 -5.00 -43.47 7.86
N ARG A 363 -5.83 -43.13 8.87
CA ARG A 363 -5.35 -42.77 10.20
C ARG A 363 -6.45 -42.80 11.27
N TYR A 364 -6.02 -42.82 12.54
CA TYR A 364 -6.84 -42.41 13.66
C TYR A 364 -6.72 -40.90 13.87
N GLN A 365 -7.85 -40.22 14.03
CA GLN A 365 -7.91 -38.79 14.33
C GLN A 365 -8.38 -38.61 15.78
N PRO A 366 -7.51 -38.16 16.70
CA PRO A 366 -7.90 -37.98 18.09
C PRO A 366 -8.93 -36.88 18.26
N LEU A 367 -9.87 -37.11 19.18
CA LEU A 367 -10.84 -36.13 19.65
C LEU A 367 -10.78 -35.98 21.16
N PHE A 368 -11.18 -34.80 21.62
CA PHE A 368 -11.31 -34.51 23.04
C PHE A 368 -12.73 -34.85 23.50
N GLY A 369 -12.88 -35.89 24.32
CA GLY A 369 -14.18 -36.30 24.85
C GLY A 369 -14.95 -37.27 23.96
N ASN A 370 -16.10 -37.72 24.47
CA ASN A 370 -16.87 -38.79 23.85
C ASN A 370 -17.91 -38.23 22.88
N VAL A 371 -17.57 -38.17 21.58
CA VAL A 371 -18.48 -37.69 20.54
C VAL A 371 -19.44 -38.78 20.04
N LYS A 372 -20.63 -38.38 19.57
CA LYS A 372 -21.64 -39.31 19.01
C LYS A 372 -21.99 -39.01 17.56
N TYR A 373 -22.70 -37.93 17.31
CA TYR A 373 -23.21 -37.59 15.98
C TYR A 373 -22.24 -36.66 15.28
N MET A 374 -22.11 -36.80 13.96
CA MET A 374 -21.24 -35.98 13.12
C MET A 374 -22.02 -35.40 11.95
N ALA A 375 -21.70 -34.17 11.57
CA ALA A 375 -22.13 -33.55 10.32
C ALA A 375 -20.94 -32.86 9.65
N VAL A 376 -20.89 -32.92 8.32
CA VAL A 376 -19.84 -32.26 7.53
C VAL A 376 -20.20 -30.80 7.36
N VAL A 377 -19.31 -29.90 7.77
CA VAL A 377 -19.50 -28.45 7.58
C VAL A 377 -18.86 -28.00 6.27
N ASP A 378 -17.61 -28.42 6.03
CA ASP A 378 -16.89 -28.18 4.78
C ASP A 378 -15.70 -29.13 4.62
N LEU A 379 -14.72 -28.75 3.78
CA LEU A 379 -13.52 -29.52 3.49
C LEU A 379 -12.64 -29.83 4.71
N GLU A 380 -12.68 -28.98 5.74
CA GLU A 380 -11.77 -29.06 6.88
C GLU A 380 -12.51 -29.21 8.21
N ARG A 381 -13.81 -28.89 8.25
CA ARG A 381 -14.56 -28.78 9.50
C ARG A 381 -15.67 -29.82 9.62
N LEU A 382 -15.73 -30.45 10.79
CA LEU A 382 -16.78 -31.36 11.23
C LEU A 382 -17.52 -30.75 12.43
N ALA A 383 -18.84 -30.84 12.44
CA ALA A 383 -19.63 -30.61 13.64
C ALA A 383 -19.86 -31.94 14.34
N PHE A 384 -19.67 -32.00 15.66
CA PHE A 384 -20.04 -33.17 16.43
C PHE A 384 -20.72 -32.82 17.74
N SER A 385 -21.55 -33.73 18.24
CA SER A 385 -22.12 -33.63 19.58
C SER A 385 -21.38 -34.53 20.56
N TYR A 386 -21.34 -34.14 21.84
CA TYR A 386 -20.78 -34.99 22.89
C TYR A 386 -21.85 -35.67 23.71
N GLU A 387 -21.56 -36.92 24.09
CA GLU A 387 -22.42 -37.73 24.94
C GLU A 387 -22.70 -37.04 26.28
N ASN A 388 -23.98 -36.96 26.63
CA ASN A 388 -24.48 -36.30 27.85
C ASN A 388 -24.04 -34.83 27.99
N SER A 389 -23.64 -34.21 26.87
CA SER A 389 -23.42 -32.77 26.79
C SER A 389 -24.54 -32.13 26.00
N LYS A 390 -24.90 -30.92 26.42
CA LYS A 390 -25.79 -30.06 25.64
C LYS A 390 -24.97 -29.15 24.72
N VAL A 391 -23.94 -29.72 24.09
CA VAL A 391 -22.92 -28.95 23.37
C VAL A 391 -22.58 -29.64 22.06
N VAL A 392 -22.41 -28.82 21.01
CA VAL A 392 -21.87 -29.23 19.71
C VAL A 392 -20.58 -28.46 19.46
N GLY A 393 -19.50 -29.19 19.14
CA GLY A 393 -18.22 -28.61 18.76
C GLY A 393 -18.05 -28.57 17.25
N ILE A 394 -17.46 -27.50 16.74
CA ILE A 394 -16.95 -27.39 15.37
C ILE A 394 -15.45 -27.65 15.43
N PHE A 395 -15.03 -28.73 14.78
CA PHE A 395 -13.67 -29.23 14.84
C PHE A 395 -13.01 -29.21 13.48
N ASN A 396 -11.81 -28.66 13.44
CA ASN A 396 -10.99 -28.67 12.26
C ASN A 396 -10.11 -29.92 12.25
N ILE A 397 -10.31 -30.75 11.23
CA ILE A 397 -9.65 -32.04 11.09
C ILE A 397 -8.16 -31.93 10.76
N GLN A 398 -7.72 -30.81 10.18
CA GLN A 398 -6.32 -30.58 9.87
C GLN A 398 -5.55 -30.08 11.08
N THR A 399 -6.07 -29.04 11.75
CA THR A 399 -5.42 -28.43 12.92
C THR A 399 -5.61 -29.23 14.21
N GLN A 400 -6.58 -30.16 14.21
CA GLN A 400 -6.98 -30.96 15.38
C GLN A 400 -7.51 -30.12 16.54
N GLN A 401 -8.10 -28.97 16.24
CA GLN A 401 -8.62 -28.03 17.23
C GLN A 401 -10.13 -27.86 17.11
N ILE A 402 -10.76 -27.59 18.25
CA ILE A 402 -12.15 -27.13 18.31
C ILE A 402 -12.13 -25.62 18.07
N GLU A 403 -12.66 -25.18 16.93
CA GLU A 403 -12.71 -23.76 16.55
C GLU A 403 -13.87 -23.02 17.21
N LYS A 404 -15.00 -23.71 17.41
CA LYS A 404 -16.22 -23.12 17.98
C LYS A 404 -16.98 -24.16 18.78
N THR A 405 -17.57 -23.72 19.88
CA THR A 405 -18.41 -24.56 20.74
C THR A 405 -19.77 -23.89 20.87
N ILE A 406 -20.83 -24.62 20.56
CA ILE A 406 -22.20 -24.11 20.54
C ILE A 406 -23.00 -24.85 21.61
N ALA A 407 -23.58 -24.10 22.54
CA ALA A 407 -24.46 -24.64 23.57
C ALA A 407 -25.88 -24.82 23.03
N PHE A 408 -26.49 -25.95 23.37
CA PHE A 408 -27.86 -26.35 23.08
C PHE A 408 -28.63 -26.48 24.41
N MET A 409 -29.96 -26.44 24.36
CA MET A 409 -30.79 -26.58 25.57
C MET A 409 -30.99 -28.04 26.01
N GLU A 410 -30.80 -28.97 25.08
CA GLU A 410 -31.04 -30.40 25.23
C GLU A 410 -29.84 -31.21 24.72
N ASN A 411 -29.80 -32.49 25.07
CA ASN A 411 -28.85 -33.43 24.47
C ASN A 411 -29.15 -33.56 22.98
N CYS A 412 -28.12 -33.70 22.16
CA CYS A 412 -28.25 -33.83 20.72
C CYS A 412 -28.27 -35.31 20.30
N TYR A 413 -29.32 -35.70 19.56
CA TYR A 413 -29.56 -37.05 19.04
C TYR A 413 -29.37 -37.18 17.53
N GLY A 414 -28.85 -36.13 16.89
CA GLY A 414 -28.58 -36.07 15.45
C GLY A 414 -28.14 -34.68 15.01
N LEU A 415 -27.29 -34.63 13.98
CA LEU A 415 -26.77 -33.40 13.40
C LEU A 415 -26.90 -33.44 11.88
N SER A 416 -27.21 -32.31 11.28
CA SER A 416 -27.18 -32.11 9.83
C SER A 416 -26.89 -30.65 9.49
N TYR A 417 -26.27 -30.40 8.34
CA TYR A 417 -25.86 -29.07 7.89
C TYR A 417 -26.30 -28.83 6.45
N ASP A 418 -26.98 -27.72 6.18
CA ASP A 418 -27.52 -27.40 4.83
C ASP A 418 -26.65 -26.43 4.02
N GLY A 419 -25.42 -26.16 4.47
CA GLY A 419 -24.51 -25.18 3.86
C GLY A 419 -24.63 -23.77 4.43
N ARG A 420 -25.61 -23.50 5.29
CA ARG A 420 -25.75 -22.23 6.01
C ARG A 420 -26.05 -22.43 7.49
N TYR A 421 -26.99 -23.31 7.79
CA TYR A 421 -27.48 -23.59 9.12
C TYR A 421 -27.12 -25.01 9.56
N LEU A 422 -26.61 -25.12 10.78
CA LEU A 422 -26.42 -26.37 11.49
C LEU A 422 -27.68 -26.68 12.29
N TYR A 423 -28.23 -27.86 12.06
CA TYR A 423 -29.41 -28.37 12.74
C TYR A 423 -29.00 -29.48 13.70
N ALA A 424 -29.42 -29.35 14.95
CA ALA A 424 -29.25 -30.38 15.97
C ALA A 424 -30.60 -30.79 16.51
N VAL A 425 -30.92 -32.08 16.46
CA VAL A 425 -32.18 -32.59 16.99
C VAL A 425 -32.03 -32.92 18.48
N GLY A 426 -32.91 -32.32 19.29
CA GLY A 426 -33.12 -32.64 20.70
C GLY A 426 -34.24 -33.67 20.88
N LYS A 427 -34.70 -33.86 22.11
CA LYS A 427 -35.86 -34.72 22.40
C LYS A 427 -37.16 -34.08 21.91
N THR A 428 -37.33 -32.78 22.13
CA THR A 428 -38.63 -32.09 21.90
C THR A 428 -38.60 -31.05 20.79
N ARG A 429 -37.41 -30.75 20.25
CA ARG A 429 -37.21 -29.67 19.28
C ARG A 429 -35.95 -29.89 18.45
N ILE A 430 -35.94 -29.35 17.23
CA ILE A 430 -34.74 -29.19 16.41
C ILE A 430 -34.23 -27.76 16.59
N LEU A 431 -32.97 -27.63 16.97
CA LEU A 431 -32.31 -26.34 17.16
C LEU A 431 -31.48 -26.00 15.92
N CYS A 432 -31.64 -24.78 15.42
CA CYS A 432 -31.01 -24.28 14.20
C CYS A 432 -30.04 -23.13 14.52
N VAL A 433 -28.81 -23.21 13.99
CA VAL A 433 -27.73 -22.24 14.25
C VAL A 433 -27.03 -21.85 12.97
N GLU A 434 -26.89 -20.56 12.69
CA GLU A 434 -26.09 -20.06 11.56
C GLU A 434 -24.61 -20.05 11.94
N LEU A 435 -23.78 -20.77 11.17
CA LEU A 435 -22.35 -20.87 11.51
C LEU A 435 -21.54 -19.63 11.11
N ALA A 436 -22.01 -18.86 10.11
CA ALA A 436 -21.32 -17.69 9.57
C ALA A 436 -21.43 -16.42 10.45
N GLY A 437 -22.26 -16.42 11.50
CA GLY A 437 -22.49 -15.26 12.36
C GLY A 437 -22.02 -15.42 13.82
N ASP A 438 -21.95 -14.29 14.53
CA ASP A 438 -21.66 -14.18 15.97
C ASP A 438 -22.86 -14.50 16.88
N LEU A 439 -24.04 -14.78 16.30
CA LEU A 439 -25.26 -15.03 17.05
C LEU A 439 -25.40 -16.51 17.44
N ALA A 440 -25.55 -16.73 18.76
CA ALA A 440 -25.95 -18.01 19.35
C ALA A 440 -27.41 -18.34 18.96
N CYS A 441 -27.70 -19.62 18.65
CA CYS A 441 -29.01 -20.25 18.42
C CYS A 441 -30.16 -19.36 17.89
N ILE A 442 -30.55 -19.54 16.63
CA ILE A 442 -31.51 -18.65 15.95
C ILE A 442 -32.96 -19.09 16.16
N SER A 443 -33.24 -20.39 16.15
CA SER A 443 -34.60 -20.89 16.26
C SER A 443 -34.70 -22.28 16.87
N ALA A 444 -35.81 -22.51 17.57
CA ALA A 444 -36.23 -23.81 18.07
C ALA A 444 -37.47 -24.25 17.28
N ILE A 445 -37.32 -25.29 16.48
CA ILE A 445 -38.35 -25.85 15.62
C ILE A 445 -39.01 -26.99 16.41
N PRO A 446 -40.32 -26.94 16.68
CA PRO A 446 -41.00 -28.03 17.37
C PRO A 446 -40.98 -29.31 16.53
N VAL A 447 -40.95 -30.47 17.19
CA VAL A 447 -41.13 -31.77 16.53
C VAL A 447 -42.36 -32.47 17.11
N ASN A 448 -42.99 -33.34 16.31
CA ASN A 448 -44.23 -34.03 16.70
C ASN A 448 -44.00 -35.24 17.62
N THR A 449 -42.82 -35.37 18.20
CA THR A 449 -42.44 -36.50 19.06
C THR A 449 -41.36 -36.13 20.10
N ASN A 450 -41.17 -37.02 21.08
CA ASN A 450 -40.26 -36.89 22.21
C ASN A 450 -39.00 -37.78 22.12
N ASP A 451 -38.93 -38.69 21.14
CA ASP A 451 -37.91 -39.74 21.02
C ASP A 451 -37.29 -39.74 19.61
N VAL A 452 -36.83 -38.56 19.17
CA VAL A 452 -36.22 -38.40 17.85
C VAL A 452 -34.79 -38.94 17.81
N ALA A 453 -34.48 -39.70 16.77
CA ALA A 453 -33.15 -40.16 16.43
C ALA A 453 -32.75 -39.72 15.01
N PHE A 454 -31.53 -39.19 14.92
CA PHE A 454 -30.90 -38.67 13.70
C PHE A 454 -31.73 -37.60 12.99
N LEU A 455 -31.07 -36.88 12.07
CA LEU A 455 -31.68 -35.78 11.32
C LEU A 455 -31.04 -35.73 9.95
N SER A 456 -31.87 -35.59 8.91
CA SER A 456 -31.42 -35.19 7.59
C SER A 456 -32.12 -33.90 7.20
N VAL A 457 -31.44 -33.04 6.45
CA VAL A 457 -32.00 -31.78 5.96
C VAL A 457 -31.76 -31.72 4.48
N HIS A 458 -32.84 -31.50 3.73
CA HIS A 458 -32.77 -31.31 2.28
C HIS A 458 -33.69 -30.15 1.89
N ARG A 459 -33.10 -29.11 1.30
CA ARG A 459 -33.79 -27.86 0.91
C ARG A 459 -34.53 -27.21 2.09
N ASP A 460 -35.85 -27.15 2.04
CA ASP A 460 -36.77 -26.58 3.01
C ASP A 460 -37.43 -27.63 3.93
N LYS A 461 -37.03 -28.91 3.80
CA LYS A 461 -37.59 -30.04 4.54
C LYS A 461 -36.61 -30.61 5.56
N LEU A 462 -37.15 -31.04 6.69
CA LEU A 462 -36.47 -31.71 7.79
C LEU A 462 -36.99 -33.15 7.89
N TYR A 463 -36.10 -34.13 7.96
CA TYR A 463 -36.44 -35.54 8.03
C TYR A 463 -35.85 -36.15 9.29
N TYR A 464 -36.68 -36.80 10.10
CA TYR A 464 -36.24 -37.38 11.36
C TYR A 464 -37.04 -38.64 11.71
N ALA A 465 -36.43 -39.55 12.47
CA ALA A 465 -37.03 -40.82 12.84
C ALA A 465 -37.39 -40.84 14.33
N ASP A 466 -38.49 -41.52 14.65
CA ASP A 466 -38.91 -41.84 16.01
C ASP A 466 -38.80 -43.36 16.21
N TYR A 467 -37.85 -43.77 17.05
CA TYR A 467 -37.58 -45.19 17.25
C TYR A 467 -38.63 -45.90 18.11
N GLU A 468 -39.32 -45.17 18.99
CA GLU A 468 -40.38 -45.72 19.85
C GLU A 468 -41.68 -45.89 19.05
N LYS A 469 -42.09 -44.86 18.29
CA LYS A 469 -43.29 -44.91 17.45
C LYS A 469 -43.07 -45.66 16.13
N GLN A 470 -41.83 -46.00 15.78
CA GLN A 470 -41.49 -46.65 14.50
C GLN A 470 -41.91 -45.82 13.27
N THR A 471 -41.77 -44.50 13.37
CA THR A 471 -42.29 -43.55 12.38
C THR A 471 -41.19 -42.61 11.91
N VAL A 472 -41.19 -42.30 10.62
CA VAL A 472 -40.35 -41.26 10.01
C VAL A 472 -41.22 -40.06 9.68
N TYR A 473 -40.74 -38.88 10.05
CA TYR A 473 -41.44 -37.62 9.86
C TYR A 473 -40.70 -36.76 8.84
N CYS A 474 -41.45 -36.06 8.01
CA CYS A 474 -40.99 -34.95 7.20
C CYS A 474 -41.76 -33.69 7.60
N SER A 475 -41.05 -32.64 7.98
CA SER A 475 -41.64 -31.33 8.30
C SER A 475 -40.97 -30.22 7.50
N ASP A 476 -41.60 -29.06 7.44
CA ASP A 476 -40.92 -27.84 6.98
C ASP A 476 -39.96 -27.29 8.07
N LYS A 477 -39.24 -26.21 7.75
CA LYS A 477 -38.35 -25.50 8.69
C LYS A 477 -39.10 -24.70 9.78
N ARG A 478 -40.43 -24.69 9.79
CA ARG A 478 -41.29 -24.12 10.85
C ARG A 478 -41.78 -25.18 11.83
N GLY A 479 -41.65 -26.46 11.47
CA GLY A 479 -42.07 -27.61 12.27
C GLY A 479 -43.44 -28.15 11.87
N GLU A 480 -44.04 -27.64 10.79
CA GLU A 480 -45.31 -28.14 10.27
C GLU A 480 -45.08 -29.47 9.54
N GLU A 481 -45.86 -30.50 9.90
CA GLU A 481 -45.75 -31.82 9.28
C GLU A 481 -46.21 -31.76 7.81
N ILE A 482 -45.35 -32.25 6.93
CA ILE A 482 -45.64 -32.43 5.51
C ILE A 482 -46.18 -33.84 5.28
N TRP A 483 -45.49 -34.84 5.86
CA TRP A 483 -45.94 -36.24 5.88
C TRP A 483 -45.28 -37.02 7.01
N SER A 484 -45.90 -38.13 7.40
CA SER A 484 -45.32 -39.14 8.27
C SER A 484 -45.50 -40.53 7.66
N PHE A 485 -44.54 -41.42 7.89
CA PHE A 485 -44.54 -42.77 7.35
C PHE A 485 -44.22 -43.79 8.44
N ASN A 486 -45.07 -44.81 8.56
CA ASN A 486 -44.90 -45.93 9.49
C ASN A 486 -45.17 -47.25 8.76
N ASN A 487 -44.36 -48.26 9.05
CA ASN A 487 -44.63 -49.64 8.64
C ASN A 487 -44.20 -50.61 9.74
N GLU A 488 -45.16 -51.07 10.55
CA GLU A 488 -44.92 -51.92 11.73
C GLU A 488 -44.13 -53.22 11.46
N ILE A 489 -44.20 -53.74 10.23
CA ILE A 489 -43.52 -54.98 9.86
C ILE A 489 -42.06 -54.70 9.48
N MET A 490 -41.85 -53.68 8.64
CA MET A 490 -40.56 -53.40 8.02
C MET A 490 -39.68 -52.48 8.86
N MET A 491 -40.26 -51.54 9.61
CA MET A 491 -39.58 -50.41 10.25
C MET A 491 -39.39 -50.61 11.76
N LYS A 492 -38.67 -51.66 12.17
CA LYS A 492 -38.38 -51.87 13.60
C LYS A 492 -37.12 -51.13 14.03
N TYR A 493 -37.27 -50.23 15.00
CA TYR A 493 -36.23 -49.38 15.57
C TYR A 493 -35.50 -48.54 14.50
N PRO A 494 -36.22 -47.62 13.81
CA PRO A 494 -35.61 -46.72 12.84
C PRO A 494 -34.65 -45.76 13.54
N ILE A 495 -33.40 -45.70 13.09
CA ILE A 495 -32.37 -44.92 13.78
C ILE A 495 -31.62 -43.98 12.84
N GLY A 496 -30.88 -44.49 11.85
CA GLY A 496 -30.15 -43.65 10.92
C GLY A 496 -31.03 -43.19 9.77
N ILE A 497 -30.93 -41.91 9.43
CA ILE A 497 -31.66 -41.28 8.34
C ILE A 497 -30.71 -40.45 7.46
N THR A 498 -30.91 -40.49 6.15
CA THR A 498 -30.23 -39.63 5.18
C THR A 498 -31.14 -39.41 3.97
N THR A 499 -30.82 -38.43 3.12
CA THR A 499 -31.62 -38.07 1.95
C THR A 499 -30.75 -37.99 0.72
N ASP A 500 -31.29 -38.38 -0.44
CA ASP A 500 -30.62 -38.13 -1.71
C ASP A 500 -30.91 -36.73 -2.27
N GLN A 501 -30.27 -36.41 -3.39
CA GLN A 501 -30.44 -35.16 -4.14
C GLN A 501 -31.88 -34.91 -4.64
N TYR A 502 -32.74 -35.93 -4.62
CA TYR A 502 -34.13 -35.87 -5.05
C TYR A 502 -35.12 -35.78 -3.87
N GLY A 503 -34.64 -35.80 -2.63
CA GLY A 503 -35.48 -35.79 -1.42
C GLY A 503 -36.00 -37.17 -1.00
N ASN A 504 -35.57 -38.27 -1.64
CA ASN A 504 -35.93 -39.59 -1.14
C ASN A 504 -35.18 -39.87 0.17
N THR A 505 -35.90 -40.42 1.13
CA THR A 505 -35.42 -40.62 2.49
C THR A 505 -35.00 -42.07 2.69
N TYR A 506 -33.76 -42.30 3.09
CA TYR A 506 -33.20 -43.61 3.39
C TYR A 506 -33.09 -43.81 4.89
N VAL A 507 -33.63 -44.92 5.38
CA VAL A 507 -33.82 -45.17 6.81
C VAL A 507 -33.28 -46.55 7.17
N THR A 508 -32.37 -46.60 8.13
CA THR A 508 -31.90 -47.86 8.73
C THR A 508 -32.83 -48.27 9.86
N CYS A 509 -33.22 -49.54 9.88
CA CYS A 509 -34.08 -50.14 10.89
C CYS A 509 -33.27 -51.22 11.60
N ALA A 510 -32.82 -50.94 12.82
CA ALA A 510 -31.79 -51.72 13.49
C ALA A 510 -32.29 -53.12 13.89
N ASP A 511 -33.52 -53.22 14.36
CA ASP A 511 -34.08 -54.49 14.88
C ASP A 511 -34.64 -55.38 13.76
N SER A 512 -35.11 -54.78 12.66
CA SER A 512 -35.53 -55.54 11.48
C SER A 512 -34.39 -55.86 10.52
N ASN A 513 -33.17 -55.37 10.77
CA ASN A 513 -31.99 -55.51 9.90
C ASN A 513 -32.23 -55.04 8.46
N LYS A 514 -32.95 -53.91 8.29
CA LYS A 514 -33.37 -53.40 6.98
C LYS A 514 -32.91 -51.98 6.72
N VAL A 515 -32.80 -51.64 5.44
CA VAL A 515 -32.76 -50.27 4.96
C VAL A 515 -33.96 -50.05 4.06
N LEU A 516 -34.75 -49.03 4.36
CA LEU A 516 -35.91 -48.62 3.58
C LEU A 516 -35.60 -47.32 2.84
N VAL A 517 -36.19 -47.15 1.67
CA VAL A 517 -36.24 -45.88 0.96
C VAL A 517 -37.69 -45.43 0.83
N ILE A 518 -37.96 -44.16 1.10
CA ILE A 518 -39.29 -43.53 1.10
C ILE A 518 -39.24 -42.34 0.14
N SER A 519 -40.29 -42.13 -0.66
CA SER A 519 -40.33 -41.02 -1.63
C SER A 519 -40.41 -39.68 -0.93
N ASP A 520 -40.02 -38.62 -1.63
CA ASP A 520 -40.12 -37.24 -1.13
C ASP A 520 -41.55 -36.80 -0.74
N ASP A 521 -42.59 -37.50 -1.23
CA ASP A 521 -43.99 -37.29 -0.88
C ASP A 521 -44.51 -38.21 0.25
N GLY A 522 -43.67 -39.13 0.76
CA GLY A 522 -44.04 -40.08 1.81
C GLY A 522 -44.98 -41.21 1.39
N LYS A 523 -45.45 -41.25 0.13
CA LYS A 523 -46.53 -42.17 -0.30
C LYS A 523 -46.04 -43.54 -0.75
N ARG A 524 -44.79 -43.62 -1.22
CA ARG A 524 -44.19 -44.86 -1.72
C ARG A 524 -42.97 -45.20 -0.87
N PHE A 525 -42.72 -46.49 -0.75
CA PHE A 525 -41.53 -46.98 -0.07
C PHE A 525 -41.09 -48.32 -0.65
N ARG A 526 -39.83 -48.68 -0.42
CA ARG A 526 -39.24 -49.96 -0.83
C ARG A 526 -38.20 -50.43 0.18
N GLU A 527 -38.09 -51.75 0.33
CA GLU A 527 -36.96 -52.39 0.99
C GLU A 527 -35.74 -52.37 0.06
N LEU A 528 -34.67 -51.71 0.49
CA LEU A 528 -33.46 -51.51 -0.30
C LEU A 528 -32.38 -52.55 0.04
N LEU A 529 -32.19 -52.82 1.34
CA LEU A 529 -31.26 -53.83 1.85
C LEU A 529 -31.91 -54.56 3.03
N ASN A 530 -31.52 -55.82 3.23
CA ASN A 530 -32.02 -56.67 4.30
C ASN A 530 -30.92 -57.58 4.87
N GLU A 531 -31.31 -58.50 5.75
CA GLU A 531 -30.40 -59.45 6.39
C GLU A 531 -29.68 -60.37 5.40
N LEU A 532 -30.27 -60.70 4.24
CA LEU A 532 -29.62 -61.52 3.20
C LEU A 532 -28.41 -60.81 2.58
N ALA A 533 -28.42 -59.47 2.55
CA ALA A 533 -27.26 -58.67 2.15
C ALA A 533 -26.15 -58.63 3.22
N GLY A 534 -26.38 -59.22 4.40
CA GLY A 534 -25.43 -59.25 5.52
C GLY A 534 -25.60 -58.09 6.51
N LEU A 535 -26.71 -57.35 6.45
CA LEU A 535 -27.04 -56.33 7.44
C LEU A 535 -27.31 -56.95 8.81
N LYS A 536 -26.72 -56.34 9.86
CA LYS A 536 -26.91 -56.72 11.26
C LYS A 536 -26.82 -55.48 12.15
N ASP A 537 -27.93 -55.10 12.79
CA ASP A 537 -28.05 -53.86 13.60
C ASP A 537 -27.56 -52.65 12.79
N PRO A 538 -28.10 -52.37 11.58
CA PRO A 538 -27.69 -51.22 10.79
C PRO A 538 -27.99 -49.92 11.54
N ARG A 539 -27.02 -49.01 11.64
CA ARG A 539 -27.13 -47.79 12.45
C ARG A 539 -26.82 -46.52 11.67
N ALA A 540 -25.55 -46.32 11.32
CA ALA A 540 -25.16 -45.12 10.59
C ALA A 540 -25.45 -45.33 9.10
N ILE A 541 -26.07 -44.33 8.48
CA ILE A 541 -26.34 -44.27 7.05
C ILE A 541 -25.95 -42.90 6.54
N PHE A 542 -25.35 -42.84 5.35
CA PHE A 542 -24.96 -41.59 4.72
C PHE A 542 -25.04 -41.73 3.21
N TYR A 543 -25.68 -40.76 2.54
CA TYR A 543 -25.73 -40.70 1.10
C TYR A 543 -24.69 -39.69 0.59
N ASP A 544 -23.78 -40.17 -0.26
CA ASP A 544 -22.80 -39.35 -0.97
C ASP A 544 -23.40 -38.87 -2.28
N GLU A 545 -23.79 -37.60 -2.32
CA GLU A 545 -24.37 -36.95 -3.49
C GLU A 545 -23.41 -36.88 -4.68
N ILE A 546 -22.09 -36.78 -4.44
CA ILE A 546 -21.10 -36.55 -5.49
C ILE A 546 -20.94 -37.81 -6.35
N GLU A 547 -20.84 -38.97 -5.70
CA GLU A 547 -20.62 -40.24 -6.37
C GLU A 547 -21.89 -41.08 -6.50
N ASN A 548 -23.04 -40.57 -6.02
CA ASN A 548 -24.33 -41.25 -6.01
C ASN A 548 -24.24 -42.64 -5.31
N ARG A 549 -23.67 -42.66 -4.10
CA ARG A 549 -23.44 -43.89 -3.32
C ARG A 549 -24.09 -43.81 -1.94
N LEU A 550 -24.61 -44.93 -1.46
CA LEU A 550 -25.16 -45.08 -0.12
C LEU A 550 -24.21 -45.89 0.76
N LEU A 551 -23.82 -45.32 1.90
CA LEU A 551 -23.04 -46.00 2.93
C LEU A 551 -23.96 -46.47 4.04
N VAL A 552 -23.91 -47.76 4.37
CA VAL A 552 -24.69 -48.36 5.45
C VAL A 552 -23.77 -49.10 6.40
N CYS A 553 -23.72 -48.69 7.66
CA CYS A 553 -22.83 -49.26 8.67
C CYS A 553 -23.58 -50.21 9.59
N ASN A 554 -23.10 -51.44 9.71
CA ASN A 554 -23.54 -52.37 10.74
C ASN A 554 -22.99 -51.95 12.11
N GLY A 555 -23.84 -52.04 13.13
CA GLY A 555 -23.49 -51.79 14.50
C GLY A 555 -22.52 -52.84 15.06
N LYS A 556 -22.83 -54.14 14.94
CA LYS A 556 -22.16 -55.18 15.75
C LYS A 556 -20.90 -55.83 15.14
N ASN A 557 -20.50 -55.49 13.91
CA ASN A 557 -19.39 -56.20 13.23
C ASN A 557 -18.44 -55.31 12.40
N GLY A 558 -18.58 -53.98 12.49
CA GLY A 558 -17.69 -53.04 11.80
C GLY A 558 -17.78 -53.02 10.28
N LYS A 559 -18.71 -53.81 9.70
CA LYS A 559 -18.92 -53.85 8.24
C LYS A 559 -19.71 -52.63 7.80
N THR A 560 -19.17 -51.92 6.81
CA THR A 560 -19.85 -50.85 6.10
C THR A 560 -20.05 -51.28 4.65
N PHE A 561 -21.30 -51.25 4.19
CA PHE A 561 -21.68 -51.51 2.81
C PHE A 561 -21.65 -50.20 2.05
N VAL A 562 -20.90 -50.17 0.95
CA VAL A 562 -20.88 -49.05 0.01
C VAL A 562 -21.63 -49.48 -1.24
N CYS A 563 -22.82 -48.94 -1.43
CA CYS A 563 -23.75 -49.31 -2.49
C CYS A 563 -23.81 -48.21 -3.55
N THR A 564 -23.68 -48.55 -4.84
CA THR A 564 -23.98 -47.58 -5.91
C THR A 564 -25.47 -47.55 -6.18
N MET A 565 -26.03 -46.34 -6.26
CA MET A 565 -27.44 -46.13 -6.58
C MET A 565 -27.57 -45.85 -8.09
N LYS A 566 -28.58 -46.43 -8.75
CA LYS A 566 -28.85 -46.18 -10.18
C LYS A 566 -30.18 -45.47 -10.40
#